data_AF-A0A1D1VDY9-F1
#
_entry.id   AF-A0A1D1VDY9-F1
#
_cell.length_a   1.000
_cell.length_b   1.000
_cell.length_c   1.000
_cell.angle_alpha   90.00
_cell.angle_beta   90.00
_cell.angle_gamma   90.00
#
_symmetry.space_group_name_H-M   'P 1'
#
loop_
_entity.id
_entity.type
_entity.pdbx_description
1 polymer ?
#
loop_
_entity_poly.entity_id
_entity_poly.type
_entity_poly.pdbx_seq_one_letter_code
_entity_poly.pdbx_strand_id
1 'polypeptide(L)'
;MSLSSGVMDVVDMLSENLHEVWSVNKIDAGWRYGANRDDVAKTTPCLTYYADLTDVDRSYDMTLTVETLKTLKALGHEPHPIDGLRRKLPLLEVSESYRQSTGYKPAPFDLSAVKVDHEVDKLIEVLAANLHDIWAKNRIKEGWKFGQSEDNQCKKSPNLVPYDKVDWTLKKANRDSVQTIIKCLIAYGCNLRATNTPSEASIHHLAPRSVSKTGSQLQ
;
A
#
# COMPACT_ATOMS: atom_id res chain seq x y z
N MET A 1 13.52 12.30 -4.95
CA MET A 1 14.42 11.28 -5.52
C MET A 1 13.71 10.62 -6.68
N SER A 2 14.37 10.47 -7.84
CA SER A 2 13.83 9.75 -9.00
C SER A 2 14.13 8.25 -8.89
N LEU A 3 13.18 7.41 -9.35
CA LEU A 3 13.39 5.97 -9.51
C LEU A 3 14.10 5.70 -10.84
N SER A 4 14.85 4.60 -10.93
CA SER A 4 15.49 4.19 -12.19
C SER A 4 14.45 3.65 -13.18
N SER A 5 14.76 3.67 -14.48
CA SER A 5 13.84 3.18 -15.54
C SER A 5 13.43 1.72 -15.32
N GLY A 6 14.36 0.85 -14.94
CA GLY A 6 14.06 -0.56 -14.66
C GLY A 6 13.14 -0.78 -13.44
N VAL A 7 13.06 0.18 -12.51
CA VAL A 7 12.11 0.16 -11.39
C VAL A 7 10.74 0.66 -11.82
N MET A 8 10.67 1.59 -12.79
CA MET A 8 9.39 2.04 -13.35
C MET A 8 8.69 0.90 -14.11
N ASP A 9 9.43 0.02 -14.77
CA ASP A 9 8.88 -1.16 -15.46
C ASP A 9 8.11 -2.13 -14.54
N VAL A 10 8.41 -2.14 -13.24
CA VAL A 10 7.68 -2.97 -12.26
C VAL A 10 6.52 -2.23 -11.59
N VAL A 11 6.44 -0.90 -11.73
CA VAL A 11 5.38 -0.09 -11.11
C VAL A 11 4.01 -0.48 -11.64
N ASP A 12 3.85 -0.58 -12.97
CA ASP A 12 2.57 -0.92 -13.57
C ASP A 12 2.10 -2.31 -13.13
N MET A 13 3.00 -3.30 -13.18
CA MET A 13 2.73 -4.66 -12.73
C MET A 13 2.33 -4.72 -11.24
N LEU A 14 3.05 -3.99 -10.38
CA LEU A 14 2.74 -3.94 -8.94
C LEU A 14 1.40 -3.26 -8.68
N SER A 15 1.12 -2.17 -9.39
CA SER A 15 -0.11 -1.40 -9.24
C SER A 15 -1.33 -2.18 -9.72
N GLU A 16 -1.22 -2.87 -10.86
CA GLU A 16 -2.23 -3.81 -11.34
C GLU A 16 -2.47 -4.92 -10.32
N ASN A 17 -1.41 -5.54 -9.79
CA ASN A 17 -1.58 -6.59 -8.78
C ASN A 17 -2.23 -6.10 -7.48
N LEU A 18 -1.94 -4.87 -7.04
CA LEU A 18 -2.64 -4.27 -5.89
C LEU A 18 -4.14 -4.11 -6.17
N HIS A 19 -4.49 -3.68 -7.38
CA HIS A 19 -5.88 -3.59 -7.83
C HIS A 19 -6.58 -4.96 -7.83
N GLU A 20 -5.89 -6.00 -8.29
CA GLU A 20 -6.39 -7.38 -8.26
C GLU A 20 -6.64 -7.88 -6.83
N VAL A 21 -5.71 -7.61 -5.90
CA VAL A 21 -5.87 -7.95 -4.47
C VAL A 21 -7.01 -7.15 -3.83
N TRP A 22 -7.11 -5.86 -4.14
CA TRP A 22 -8.21 -5.01 -3.69
C TRP A 22 -9.55 -5.53 -4.18
N SER A 23 -9.63 -5.97 -5.44
CA SER A 23 -10.83 -6.50 -6.05
C SER A 23 -11.31 -7.78 -5.37
N VAL A 24 -10.40 -8.72 -5.08
CA VAL A 24 -10.72 -9.93 -4.29
C VAL A 24 -11.31 -9.56 -2.93
N ASN A 25 -10.64 -8.69 -2.16
CA ASN A 25 -11.10 -8.28 -0.83
C ASN A 25 -12.46 -7.59 -0.87
N LYS A 26 -12.73 -6.79 -1.92
CA LYS A 26 -14.02 -6.13 -2.11
C LYS A 26 -15.13 -7.12 -2.39
N ILE A 27 -14.88 -8.09 -3.28
CA ILE A 27 -15.85 -9.13 -3.60
C ILE A 27 -16.15 -9.99 -2.38
N ASP A 28 -15.13 -10.34 -1.59
CA ASP A 28 -15.30 -11.06 -0.31
C ASP A 28 -16.18 -10.30 0.69
N ALA A 29 -16.06 -8.97 0.70
CA ALA A 29 -16.92 -8.09 1.50
C ALA A 29 -18.33 -7.89 0.91
N GLY A 30 -18.67 -8.58 -0.19
CA GLY A 30 -19.96 -8.55 -0.87
C GLY A 30 -20.14 -7.38 -1.83
N TRP A 31 -19.06 -6.71 -2.23
CA TRP A 31 -19.12 -5.70 -3.27
C TRP A 31 -19.21 -6.33 -4.66
N ARG A 32 -19.90 -5.66 -5.57
CA ARG A 32 -19.99 -6.04 -6.97
C ARG A 32 -19.79 -4.85 -7.89
N TYR A 33 -19.53 -5.12 -9.16
CA TYR A 33 -19.52 -4.10 -10.18
C TYR A 33 -20.87 -3.35 -10.23
N GLY A 34 -20.79 -2.03 -10.39
CA GLY A 34 -21.91 -1.19 -10.80
C GLY A 34 -21.40 0.12 -11.36
N ALA A 35 -22.14 0.73 -12.29
CA ALA A 35 -21.71 1.93 -13.00
C ALA A 35 -21.42 3.13 -12.07
N ASN A 36 -22.05 3.16 -10.89
CA ASN A 36 -21.84 4.18 -9.87
C ASN A 36 -21.49 3.52 -8.53
N ARG A 37 -20.72 4.24 -7.72
CA ARG A 37 -20.43 3.84 -6.35
C ARG A 37 -21.67 4.02 -5.47
N ASP A 38 -22.07 2.95 -4.79
CA ASP A 38 -23.14 2.94 -3.80
C ASP A 38 -22.72 2.04 -2.64
N ASP A 39 -22.52 2.64 -1.46
CA ASP A 39 -22.02 1.94 -0.28
C ASP A 39 -23.12 1.06 0.37
N VAL A 40 -24.40 1.40 0.20
CA VAL A 40 -25.55 0.63 0.72
C VAL A 40 -25.79 -0.60 -0.16
N ALA A 41 -25.86 -0.38 -1.48
CA ALA A 41 -26.00 -1.47 -2.44
C ALA A 41 -24.72 -2.28 -2.64
N LYS A 42 -23.59 -1.81 -2.09
CA LYS A 42 -22.23 -2.34 -2.26
C LYS A 42 -21.85 -2.49 -3.73
N THR A 43 -21.96 -1.40 -4.48
CA THR A 43 -21.52 -1.35 -5.88
C THR A 43 -20.38 -0.37 -6.08
N THR A 44 -19.47 -0.68 -7.00
CA THR A 44 -18.38 0.23 -7.38
C THR A 44 -18.01 0.04 -8.85
N PRO A 45 -17.67 1.11 -9.59
CA PRO A 45 -17.23 0.99 -10.98
C PRO A 45 -15.82 0.39 -11.08
N CYS A 46 -15.02 0.45 -10.00
CA CYS A 46 -13.63 0.00 -10.03
C CYS A 46 -13.48 -1.53 -10.04
N LEU A 47 -14.55 -2.33 -9.84
CA LEU A 47 -14.48 -3.79 -10.00
C LEU A 47 -14.48 -4.19 -11.49
N THR A 48 -13.41 -3.79 -12.17
CA THR A 48 -13.13 -3.99 -13.60
C THR A 48 -11.61 -4.19 -13.81
N TYR A 49 -11.18 -4.46 -15.04
CA TYR A 49 -9.76 -4.57 -15.37
C TYR A 49 -9.00 -3.27 -15.08
N TYR A 50 -7.77 -3.38 -14.59
CA TYR A 50 -6.91 -2.23 -14.28
C TYR A 50 -6.69 -1.29 -15.48
N ALA A 51 -6.62 -1.84 -16.69
CA ALA A 51 -6.52 -1.08 -17.94
C ALA A 51 -7.76 -0.20 -18.22
N ASP A 52 -8.93 -0.59 -17.70
CA ASP A 52 -10.20 0.11 -17.91
C ASP A 52 -10.51 1.13 -16.80
N LEU A 53 -9.67 1.22 -15.77
CA LEU A 53 -9.79 2.25 -14.73
C LEU A 53 -9.57 3.65 -15.30
N THR A 54 -10.24 4.63 -14.70
CA THR A 54 -9.93 6.04 -14.94
C THR A 54 -8.53 6.36 -14.41
N ASP A 55 -7.87 7.38 -14.97
CA ASP A 55 -6.55 7.81 -14.48
C ASP A 55 -6.59 8.20 -13.00
N VAL A 56 -7.71 8.74 -12.52
CA VAL A 56 -7.91 9.09 -11.11
C VAL A 56 -7.95 7.83 -10.24
N ASP A 57 -8.71 6.81 -10.63
CA ASP A 57 -8.79 5.56 -9.86
C ASP A 57 -7.46 4.81 -9.87
N ARG A 58 -6.80 4.75 -11.03
CA ARG A 58 -5.47 4.14 -11.19
C ARG A 58 -4.41 4.85 -10.37
N SER A 59 -4.53 6.17 -10.20
CA SER A 59 -3.52 6.98 -9.51
C SER A 59 -3.29 6.53 -8.07
N TYR A 60 -4.29 5.93 -7.42
CA TYR A 60 -4.16 5.47 -6.04
C TYR A 60 -3.13 4.34 -5.91
N ASP A 61 -3.32 3.25 -6.66
CA ASP A 61 -2.41 2.10 -6.64
C ASP A 61 -1.02 2.45 -7.15
N MET A 62 -0.96 3.29 -8.19
CA MET A 62 0.30 3.80 -8.72
C MET A 62 1.05 4.66 -7.71
N THR A 63 0.37 5.58 -7.01
CA THR A 63 0.99 6.42 -5.98
C THR A 63 1.46 5.57 -4.82
N LEU A 64 0.66 4.62 -4.35
CA LEU A 64 1.03 3.71 -3.26
C LEU A 64 2.30 2.93 -3.62
N THR A 65 2.36 2.38 -4.84
CA THR A 65 3.52 1.66 -5.36
C THR A 65 4.76 2.55 -5.43
N VAL A 66 4.64 3.73 -6.06
CA VAL A 66 5.76 4.65 -6.26
C VAL A 66 6.30 5.17 -4.93
N GLU A 67 5.44 5.57 -4.00
CA GLU A 67 5.87 6.05 -2.69
C GLU A 67 6.51 4.93 -1.86
N THR A 68 5.99 3.70 -1.93
CA THR A 68 6.63 2.53 -1.29
C THR A 68 8.04 2.31 -1.84
N LEU A 69 8.22 2.34 -3.16
CA LEU A 69 9.53 2.15 -3.81
C LEU A 69 10.51 3.30 -3.51
N LYS A 70 10.04 4.54 -3.42
CA LYS A 70 10.86 5.69 -3.01
C LYS A 70 11.33 5.55 -1.57
N THR A 71 10.45 5.14 -0.65
CA THR A 71 10.81 4.94 0.75
C THR A 71 11.78 3.77 0.91
N LEU A 72 11.54 2.66 0.19
CA LEU A 72 12.46 1.53 0.13
C LEU A 72 13.88 2.00 -0.28
N LYS A 73 13.98 2.78 -1.36
CA LYS A 73 15.24 3.39 -1.80
C LYS A 73 15.86 4.32 -0.75
N ALA A 74 15.07 5.15 -0.09
CA ALA A 74 15.54 6.05 0.95
C ALA A 74 16.08 5.31 2.19
N LEU A 75 15.57 4.11 2.46
CA LEU A 75 16.06 3.20 3.50
C LEU A 75 17.31 2.40 3.06
N GLY A 76 17.84 2.67 1.86
CA GLY A 76 19.02 1.99 1.33
C GLY A 76 18.73 0.65 0.67
N HIS A 77 17.45 0.31 0.44
CA HIS A 77 17.05 -0.88 -0.31
C HIS A 77 16.74 -0.46 -1.74
N GLU A 78 17.54 -0.89 -2.71
CA GLU A 78 17.25 -0.60 -4.11
C GLU A 78 16.87 -1.90 -4.81
N PRO A 79 15.57 -2.09 -5.14
CA PRO A 79 15.12 -3.30 -5.82
C PRO A 79 15.69 -3.28 -7.23
N HIS A 80 16.71 -4.10 -7.46
CA HIS A 80 17.24 -4.34 -8.80
C HIS A 80 16.59 -5.61 -9.34
N PRO A 81 15.78 -5.52 -10.42
CA PRO A 81 15.38 -6.72 -11.15
C PRO A 81 16.65 -7.48 -11.55
N ILE A 82 16.71 -8.78 -11.24
CA ILE A 82 17.79 -9.62 -11.75
C ILE A 82 17.51 -9.86 -13.23
N ASP A 83 18.39 -9.36 -14.10
CA ASP A 83 18.27 -9.51 -15.55
C ASP A 83 18.08 -10.98 -15.95
N GLY A 84 17.16 -11.22 -16.88
CA GLY A 84 16.81 -12.57 -17.35
C GLY A 84 15.87 -13.37 -16.43
N LEU A 85 15.52 -12.86 -15.23
CA LEU A 85 14.60 -13.48 -14.28
C LEU A 85 13.23 -12.78 -14.23
N ARG A 86 12.78 -12.16 -15.33
CA ARG A 86 11.37 -11.76 -15.49
C ARG A 86 10.50 -13.01 -15.57
N ARG A 87 10.28 -13.64 -14.42
CA ARG A 87 9.44 -14.83 -14.30
C ARG A 87 8.00 -14.39 -14.46
N LYS A 88 7.25 -15.12 -15.29
CA LYS A 88 5.80 -15.02 -15.27
C LYS A 88 5.34 -15.52 -13.91
N LEU A 89 4.88 -14.61 -13.06
CA LEU A 89 4.37 -14.96 -11.74
C LEU A 89 3.08 -15.78 -11.91
N PRO A 90 2.89 -16.85 -11.12
CA PRO A 90 1.63 -17.58 -11.13
C PRO A 90 0.50 -16.64 -10.67
N LEU A 91 -0.68 -16.83 -11.24
CA LEU A 91 -1.89 -16.14 -10.80
C LEU A 91 -2.62 -17.03 -9.81
N LEU A 92 -3.19 -16.41 -8.77
CA LEU A 92 -4.08 -17.06 -7.84
C LEU A 92 -5.39 -17.40 -8.55
N GLU A 93 -5.77 -18.67 -8.50
CA GLU A 93 -7.05 -19.12 -9.05
C GLU A 93 -8.17 -18.85 -8.03
N VAL A 94 -9.06 -17.93 -8.38
CA VAL A 94 -10.28 -17.66 -7.60
C VAL A 94 -11.50 -18.36 -8.22
N SER A 95 -12.48 -18.68 -7.36
CA SER A 95 -13.77 -19.27 -7.75
C SER A 95 -14.46 -18.46 -8.84
N GLU A 96 -15.24 -19.13 -9.70
CA GLU A 96 -16.07 -18.46 -10.73
C GLU A 96 -17.09 -17.49 -10.13
N SER A 97 -17.44 -17.64 -8.84
CA SER A 97 -18.30 -16.69 -8.12
C SER A 97 -17.74 -15.27 -8.03
N TYR A 98 -16.44 -15.07 -8.26
CA TYR A 98 -15.80 -13.75 -8.27
C TYR A 98 -16.02 -13.00 -9.59
N ARG A 99 -16.55 -13.66 -10.61
CA ARG A 99 -16.80 -13.04 -11.91
C ARG A 99 -17.90 -11.97 -11.81
N GLN A 100 -17.56 -10.77 -12.21
CA GLN A 100 -18.46 -9.63 -12.26
C GLN A 100 -19.35 -9.70 -13.51
N SER A 101 -20.43 -8.91 -13.51
CA SER A 101 -21.37 -8.83 -14.65
C SER A 101 -20.71 -8.34 -15.95
N THR A 102 -19.57 -7.66 -15.86
CA THR A 102 -18.75 -7.21 -17.00
C THR A 102 -17.87 -8.32 -17.58
N GLY A 103 -17.83 -9.49 -16.95
CA GLY A 103 -16.92 -10.59 -17.29
C GLY A 103 -15.56 -10.52 -16.60
N TYR A 104 -15.21 -9.39 -15.97
CA TYR A 104 -14.01 -9.23 -15.14
C TYR A 104 -14.02 -10.25 -14.00
N LYS A 105 -12.91 -10.97 -13.82
CA LYS A 105 -12.67 -11.85 -12.68
C LYS A 105 -11.25 -11.56 -12.18
N PRO A 106 -11.06 -11.16 -10.91
CA PRO A 106 -9.74 -10.81 -10.45
C PRO A 106 -8.82 -12.04 -10.42
N ALA A 107 -7.54 -11.80 -10.69
CA ALA A 107 -6.49 -12.81 -10.74
C ALA A 107 -5.18 -12.22 -10.20
N PRO A 108 -5.08 -11.94 -8.89
CA PRO A 108 -3.84 -11.44 -8.29
C PRO A 108 -2.73 -12.50 -8.40
N PHE A 109 -1.47 -12.11 -8.23
CA PHE A 109 -0.36 -13.05 -8.16
C PHE A 109 -0.50 -14.00 -6.97
N ASP A 110 -0.23 -15.27 -7.19
CA ASP A 110 -0.07 -16.24 -6.11
C ASP A 110 1.32 -16.05 -5.46
N LEU A 111 1.31 -15.40 -4.31
CA LEU A 111 2.49 -15.11 -3.50
C LEU A 111 2.59 -16.02 -2.27
N SER A 112 1.81 -17.10 -2.20
CA SER A 112 1.75 -18.01 -1.05
C SER A 112 3.10 -18.69 -0.78
N ALA A 113 3.85 -19.02 -1.82
CA ALA A 113 5.17 -19.64 -1.74
C ALA A 113 6.29 -18.66 -1.36
N VAL A 114 6.03 -17.34 -1.42
CA VAL A 114 7.04 -16.31 -1.14
C VAL A 114 7.18 -16.14 0.37
N LYS A 115 8.33 -16.55 0.89
CA LYS A 115 8.69 -16.39 2.30
C LYS A 115 9.31 -15.02 2.53
N VAL A 116 8.94 -14.41 3.65
CA VAL A 116 9.47 -13.15 4.15
C VAL A 116 10.25 -13.48 5.42
N ASP A 117 11.51 -13.09 5.50
CA ASP A 117 12.30 -13.26 6.71
C ASP A 117 12.03 -12.14 7.72
N HIS A 118 12.60 -12.26 8.92
CA HIS A 118 12.37 -11.32 10.02
C HIS A 118 12.84 -9.89 9.71
N GLU A 119 13.91 -9.72 8.94
CA GLU A 119 14.44 -8.40 8.61
C GLU A 119 13.55 -7.70 7.57
N VAL A 120 13.06 -8.45 6.58
CA VAL A 120 12.07 -7.93 5.63
C VAL A 120 10.73 -7.64 6.32
N ASP A 121 10.34 -8.41 7.33
CA ASP A 121 9.11 -8.14 8.11
C ASP A 121 9.17 -6.79 8.85
N LYS A 122 10.33 -6.47 9.46
CA LYS A 122 10.56 -5.14 10.07
C LYS A 122 10.48 -4.02 9.04
N LEU A 123 11.07 -4.24 7.86
CA LEU A 123 11.02 -3.28 6.76
C LEU A 123 9.57 -3.03 6.30
N ILE A 124 8.75 -4.08 6.22
CA ILE A 124 7.32 -3.96 5.89
C ILE A 124 6.61 -3.06 6.91
N GLU A 125 6.88 -3.22 8.20
CA GLU A 125 6.27 -2.38 9.24
C GLU A 125 6.64 -0.90 9.10
N VAL A 126 7.92 -0.60 8.84
CA VAL A 126 8.39 0.77 8.61
C VAL A 126 7.75 1.39 7.37
N LEU A 127 7.63 0.62 6.28
CA LEU A 127 6.97 1.05 5.05
C LEU A 127 5.47 1.29 5.26
N ALA A 128 4.80 0.44 6.04
CA ALA A 128 3.37 0.57 6.36
C ALA A 128 3.09 1.82 7.21
N ALA A 129 3.95 2.11 8.18
CA ALA A 129 3.91 3.36 8.94
C ALA A 129 4.10 4.58 8.03
N ASN A 130 5.06 4.53 7.10
CA ASN A 130 5.30 5.62 6.17
C ASN A 130 4.11 5.84 5.19
N LEU A 131 3.44 4.79 4.73
CA LEU A 131 2.22 4.93 3.93
C LEU A 131 1.13 5.69 4.70
N HIS A 132 0.96 5.38 5.98
CA HIS A 132 0.03 6.10 6.86
C HIS A 132 0.41 7.57 6.99
N ASP A 133 1.69 7.88 7.20
CA ASP A 133 2.17 9.24 7.35
C ASP A 133 1.98 10.07 6.07
N ILE A 134 2.20 9.48 4.89
CA ILE A 134 1.93 10.13 3.60
C ILE A 134 0.45 10.42 3.45
N TRP A 135 -0.42 9.44 3.74
CA TRP A 135 -1.87 9.64 3.73
C TRP A 135 -2.29 10.76 4.68
N ALA A 136 -1.80 10.74 5.93
CA ALA A 136 -2.14 11.72 6.95
C ALA A 136 -1.67 13.12 6.54
N LYS A 137 -0.44 13.24 6.01
CA LYS A 137 0.11 14.51 5.52
C LYS A 137 -0.73 15.09 4.38
N ASN A 138 -1.16 14.27 3.42
CA ASN A 138 -2.00 14.71 2.31
C ASN A 138 -3.38 15.17 2.80
N ARG A 139 -4.01 14.39 3.69
CA ARG A 139 -5.28 14.78 4.33
C ARG A 139 -5.17 16.10 5.08
N ILE A 140 -4.13 16.29 5.90
CA ILE A 140 -3.91 17.54 6.64
C ILE A 140 -3.73 18.71 5.67
N LYS A 141 -2.97 18.53 4.58
CA LYS A 141 -2.78 19.55 3.53
C LYS A 141 -4.11 19.94 2.87
N GLU A 142 -5.04 19.01 2.73
CA GLU A 142 -6.40 19.23 2.23
C GLU A 142 -7.35 19.86 3.27
N GLY A 143 -6.86 20.16 4.48
CA GLY A 143 -7.62 20.77 5.57
C GLY A 143 -8.34 19.76 6.46
N TRP A 144 -8.03 18.47 6.39
CA TRP A 144 -8.57 17.49 7.30
C TRP A 144 -7.94 17.59 8.69
N LYS A 145 -8.74 17.26 9.70
CA LYS A 145 -8.34 17.27 11.11
C LYS A 145 -8.80 16.01 11.82
N PHE A 146 -8.21 15.74 12.98
CA PHE A 146 -8.68 14.66 13.83
C PHE A 146 -10.16 14.88 14.24
N GLY A 147 -10.92 13.79 14.29
CA GLY A 147 -12.26 13.75 14.89
C GLY A 147 -12.62 12.33 15.31
N GLN A 148 -13.64 12.17 16.16
CA GLN A 148 -13.99 10.85 16.72
C GLN A 148 -14.63 9.89 15.70
N SER A 149 -15.09 10.41 14.56
CA SER A 149 -15.73 9.66 13.48
C SER A 149 -15.34 10.28 12.13
N GLU A 150 -15.46 9.48 11.07
CA GLU A 150 -15.25 9.97 9.70
C GLU A 150 -16.38 10.96 9.36
N ASP A 151 -16.01 12.15 8.90
CA ASP A 151 -16.94 13.22 8.53
C ASP A 151 -16.37 13.98 7.33
N ASN A 152 -16.84 13.63 6.13
CA ASN A 152 -16.40 14.25 4.88
C ASN A 152 -16.77 15.74 4.81
N GLN A 153 -17.91 16.16 5.39
CA GLN A 153 -18.38 17.54 5.31
C GLN A 153 -17.50 18.47 6.16
N CYS A 154 -17.20 18.06 7.39
CA CYS A 154 -16.32 18.82 8.29
C CYS A 154 -14.83 18.47 8.15
N LYS A 155 -14.48 17.59 7.19
CA LYS A 155 -13.14 17.03 6.95
C LYS A 155 -12.51 16.50 8.25
N LYS A 156 -13.17 15.55 8.90
CA LYS A 156 -12.65 14.89 10.11
C LYS A 156 -12.43 13.40 9.87
N SER A 157 -11.35 12.87 10.45
CA SER A 157 -11.09 11.42 10.44
C SER A 157 -10.52 10.97 11.79
N PRO A 158 -10.96 9.80 12.33
CA PRO A 158 -10.39 9.21 13.54
C PRO A 158 -8.99 8.66 13.30
N ASN A 159 -8.63 8.43 12.03
CA ASN A 159 -7.36 7.83 11.65
C ASN A 159 -6.22 8.88 11.56
N LEU A 160 -6.51 10.17 11.72
CA LEU A 160 -5.49 11.23 11.80
C LEU A 160 -4.80 11.25 13.17
N VAL A 161 -4.14 10.14 13.49
CA VAL A 161 -3.34 9.89 14.68
C VAL A 161 -2.00 9.25 14.25
N PRO A 162 -0.95 9.28 15.10
CA PRO A 162 0.28 8.53 14.83
C PRO A 162 0.00 7.06 14.52
N TYR A 163 0.78 6.46 13.61
CA TYR A 163 0.56 5.07 13.16
C TYR A 163 0.38 4.09 14.33
N ASP A 164 1.18 4.20 15.40
CA ASP A 164 1.08 3.35 16.58
C ASP A 164 -0.28 3.37 17.28
N LYS A 165 -1.06 4.42 17.10
CA LYS A 165 -2.40 4.62 17.71
C LYS A 165 -3.55 4.31 16.76
N VAL A 166 -3.25 3.98 15.51
CA VAL A 166 -4.26 3.53 14.55
C VAL A 166 -4.81 2.17 14.98
N ASP A 167 -6.08 1.92 14.67
CA ASP A 167 -6.70 0.64 14.97
C ASP A 167 -6.02 -0.52 14.22
N TRP A 168 -6.16 -1.72 14.76
CA TRP A 168 -5.48 -2.90 14.22
C TRP A 168 -5.92 -3.23 12.77
N THR A 169 -7.15 -2.88 12.38
CA THR A 169 -7.71 -3.20 11.05
C THR A 169 -7.01 -2.37 9.99
N LEU A 170 -6.90 -1.05 10.24
CA LEU A 170 -6.20 -0.16 9.32
C LEU A 170 -4.68 -0.43 9.31
N LYS A 171 -4.07 -0.71 10.47
CA LYS A 171 -2.67 -1.17 10.50
C LYS A 171 -2.45 -2.40 9.63
N LYS A 172 -3.32 -3.41 9.78
CA LYS A 172 -3.27 -4.64 8.98
C LYS A 172 -3.43 -4.35 7.49
N ALA A 173 -4.37 -3.48 7.10
CA ALA A 173 -4.56 -3.10 5.70
C ALA A 173 -3.30 -2.45 5.09
N ASN A 174 -2.67 -1.50 5.79
CA ASN A 174 -1.42 -0.89 5.34
C ASN A 174 -0.29 -1.93 5.21
N ARG A 175 -0.18 -2.81 6.21
CA ARG A 175 0.82 -3.89 6.24
C ARG A 175 0.61 -4.86 5.09
N ASP A 176 -0.63 -5.26 4.81
CA ASP A 176 -0.96 -6.20 3.73
C ASP A 176 -0.64 -5.63 2.34
N SER A 177 -0.93 -4.34 2.10
CA SER A 177 -0.58 -3.67 0.83
C SER A 177 0.93 -3.63 0.61
N VAL A 178 1.71 -3.24 1.63
CA VAL A 178 3.17 -3.24 1.56
C VAL A 178 3.71 -4.65 1.39
N GLN A 179 3.21 -5.61 2.17
CA GLN A 179 3.63 -7.00 2.08
C GLN A 179 3.40 -7.57 0.67
N THR A 180 2.29 -7.20 0.03
CA THR A 180 1.99 -7.57 -1.36
C THR A 180 3.08 -7.04 -2.30
N ILE A 181 3.41 -5.74 -2.22
CA ILE A 181 4.48 -5.14 -3.03
C ILE A 181 5.81 -5.85 -2.80
N ILE A 182 6.21 -6.02 -1.54
CA ILE A 182 7.50 -6.62 -1.17
C ILE A 182 7.60 -8.07 -1.65
N LYS A 183 6.54 -8.87 -1.46
CA LYS A 183 6.50 -10.25 -1.95
C LYS A 183 6.53 -10.31 -3.48
N CYS A 184 5.83 -9.41 -4.17
CA CYS A 184 5.92 -9.32 -5.63
C CYS A 184 7.35 -9.02 -6.07
N LEU A 185 8.03 -8.06 -5.47
CA LEU A 185 9.42 -7.75 -5.78
C LEU A 185 10.32 -8.97 -5.59
N ILE A 186 10.21 -9.69 -4.46
CA ILE A 186 10.98 -10.91 -4.20
C ILE A 186 10.66 -12.00 -5.25
N ALA A 187 9.38 -12.22 -5.54
CA ALA A 187 8.93 -13.21 -6.51
C ALA A 187 9.41 -12.87 -7.94
N TYR A 188 9.43 -11.59 -8.28
CA TYR A 188 9.96 -11.06 -9.53
C TYR A 188 11.49 -11.09 -9.59
N GLY A 189 12.15 -11.58 -8.53
CA GLY A 189 13.59 -11.77 -8.49
C GLY A 189 14.36 -10.53 -8.04
N CYS A 190 13.71 -9.51 -7.49
CA CYS A 190 14.42 -8.35 -6.95
C CYS A 190 15.17 -8.71 -5.67
N ASN A 191 16.44 -8.28 -5.58
CA ASN A 191 17.19 -8.35 -4.34
C ASN A 191 16.85 -7.14 -3.47
N LEU A 192 16.27 -7.38 -2.30
CA LEU A 192 15.90 -6.34 -1.33
C LEU A 192 16.96 -6.11 -0.24
N ARG A 193 18.17 -6.65 -0.37
CA ARG A 193 19.24 -6.38 0.60
C ARG A 193 19.60 -4.89 0.59
N ALA A 194 19.82 -4.33 1.77
CA ALA A 194 20.31 -2.97 1.90
C ALA A 194 21.67 -2.87 1.18
N THR A 195 21.77 -1.94 0.23
CA THR A 195 22.99 -1.70 -0.55
C THR A 195 24.03 -0.88 0.22
N ASN A 196 23.60 -0.28 1.34
CA ASN A 196 24.46 0.34 2.34
C ASN A 196 23.99 -0.11 3.72
N THR A 197 24.89 -0.58 4.59
CA THR A 197 24.61 -0.67 6.02
C THR A 197 24.27 0.73 6.52
N PRO A 198 23.03 1.03 6.96
CA PRO A 198 22.73 2.32 7.52
C PRO A 198 23.53 2.46 8.82
N SER A 199 24.23 3.58 8.99
CA SER A 199 24.65 3.99 10.34
C SER A 199 23.38 4.15 11.19
N GLU A 200 23.40 3.71 12.45
CA GLU A 200 22.29 3.83 13.42
C GLU A 200 21.67 5.25 13.47
N ALA A 201 22.42 6.27 13.06
CA ALA A 201 21.99 7.65 12.95
C ALA A 201 20.87 7.90 11.90
N SER A 202 20.79 7.12 10.83
CA SER A 202 19.81 7.33 9.74
C SER A 202 18.39 6.84 10.09
N ILE A 203 18.29 5.84 10.96
CA ILE A 203 17.02 5.27 11.42
C ILE A 203 16.31 6.25 12.40
N HIS A 204 17.10 6.99 13.19
CA HIS A 204 16.58 7.97 14.16
C HIS A 204 16.07 9.29 13.56
N HIS A 205 16.43 9.63 12.32
CA HIS A 205 15.95 10.86 11.68
C HIS A 205 14.57 10.72 11.03
N LEU A 206 14.11 9.48 10.83
CA LEU A 206 12.78 9.15 10.28
C LEU A 206 11.78 8.72 11.35
N ALA A 207 12.23 8.42 12.58
CA ALA A 207 11.35 8.20 13.72
C ALA A 207 10.88 9.55 14.31
N PRO A 208 9.60 9.71 14.67
CA PRO A 208 9.13 10.93 15.32
C PRO A 208 9.85 11.10 16.66
N ARG A 209 10.45 12.28 16.87
CA ARG A 209 10.92 12.70 18.19
C ARG A 209 9.74 12.60 19.15
N SER A 210 9.87 11.74 20.14
CA SER A 210 8.99 11.72 21.30
C SER A 210 9.00 13.12 21.90
N VAL A 211 7.84 13.77 21.89
CA VAL A 211 7.63 15.01 22.64
C VAL A 211 7.67 14.61 24.10
N SER A 212 8.84 14.78 24.72
CA SER A 212 9.00 14.69 26.16
C SER A 212 8.02 15.67 26.80
N LYS A 213 7.09 15.14 27.59
CA LYS A 213 6.26 15.92 28.50
C LYS A 213 7.19 16.57 29.52
N THR A 214 7.51 17.85 29.35
CA THR A 214 7.82 18.72 30.48
C THR A 214 6.53 19.38 30.90
N GLY A 215 5.99 18.87 32.01
CA GLY A 215 4.99 19.61 32.77
C GLY A 215 5.63 20.88 33.31
N SER A 216 4.91 21.99 33.21
CA SER A 216 4.95 23.05 34.21
C SER A 216 3.51 23.38 34.55
N GLN A 217 3.18 23.12 35.81
CA GLN A 217 2.15 23.83 36.54
C GLN A 217 2.40 25.33 36.37
N LEU A 218 1.32 26.11 36.28
CA LEU A 218 1.13 27.35 37.04
C LEU A 218 -0.34 27.76 36.92
N GLN A 219 -0.81 28.36 38.01
CA GLN A 219 -2.18 28.71 38.37
C GLN A 219 -2.89 29.61 37.35
#